data_AF-A0A967L9Y1-F1
#
_entry.id   AF-A0A967L9Y1-F1
#
_cell.length_a   1.000
_cell.length_b   1.000
_cell.length_c   1.000
_cell.angle_alpha   90.00
_cell.angle_beta   90.00
_cell.angle_gamma   90.00
#
_symmetry.space_group_name_H-M   'P 1'
#
loop_
_entity.id
_entity.type
_entity.pdbx_description
1 polymer ?
#
loop_
_entity_poly.entity_id
_entity_poly.type
_entity_poly.pdbx_seq_one_letter_code
_entity_poly.pdbx_strand_id
1 'polypeptide(L)'
;MPPRPRKIPPLLTAVALVALGLVVLLLVRPGQPAGPLPHPLLADLGQAPRWADLQKYDGVLTRAQFEKALREVYVLNDNWHCTVTDEAVTIESALQPGGQVVRFAREAGARHPPRYWRPAGQLPPAPAGQPLHGLRIAIDPGHLGGEWARMEERWYRIGDASPVAEGDMTLRTARLLQPRL
;
A
#
# COMPACT_ATOMS: atom_id res chain seq x y z
N MET A 1 -30.35 41.58 51.15
CA MET A 1 -30.24 40.31 51.91
C MET A 1 -30.01 39.20 50.87
N PRO A 2 -28.82 38.60 50.76
CA PRO A 2 -28.54 37.61 49.73
C PRO A 2 -29.24 36.27 50.06
N PRO A 3 -29.81 35.56 49.06
CA PRO A 3 -30.49 34.29 49.29
C PRO A 3 -29.49 33.21 49.72
N ARG A 4 -29.83 32.48 50.79
CA ARG A 4 -29.03 31.33 51.27
C ARG A 4 -29.00 30.24 50.18
N PRO A 5 -27.82 29.63 49.91
CA PRO A 5 -27.73 28.55 48.94
C PRO A 5 -28.53 27.33 49.45
N ARG A 6 -29.44 26.83 48.61
CA ARG A 6 -30.19 25.60 48.89
C ARG A 6 -29.22 24.42 48.86
N LYS A 7 -29.08 23.74 50.00
CA LYS A 7 -28.30 22.50 50.11
C LYS A 7 -29.03 21.41 49.31
N ILE A 8 -28.37 20.87 48.29
CA ILE A 8 -28.88 19.73 47.53
C ILE A 8 -28.84 18.52 48.48
N PRO A 9 -29.95 17.76 48.62
CA PRO A 9 -30.00 16.62 49.52
C PRO A 9 -29.04 15.51 49.04
N PRO A 10 -28.37 14.80 49.97
CA PRO A 10 -27.30 13.85 49.67
C PRO A 10 -27.75 12.69 48.74
N LEU A 11 -29.04 12.36 48.77
CA LEU A 11 -29.65 11.35 47.89
C LEU A 11 -29.64 11.78 46.41
N LEU A 12 -29.89 13.05 46.12
CA LEU A 12 -29.87 13.57 44.74
C LEU A 12 -28.45 13.60 44.17
N THR A 13 -27.45 13.91 45.00
CA THR A 13 -26.03 13.81 44.60
C THR A 13 -25.60 12.38 44.34
N ALA A 14 -26.05 11.41 45.15
CA ALA A 14 -25.73 10.00 44.94
C ALA A 14 -26.34 9.47 43.63
N VAL A 15 -27.61 9.81 43.36
CA VAL A 15 -28.29 9.44 42.10
C VAL A 15 -27.59 10.06 40.89
N ALA A 16 -27.19 11.33 40.98
CA ALA A 16 -26.46 12.01 39.90
C ALA A 16 -25.09 11.36 39.62
N LEU A 17 -24.36 10.95 40.67
CA LEU A 17 -23.07 10.26 40.52
C LEU A 17 -23.23 8.87 39.90
N VAL A 18 -24.26 8.11 40.30
CA VAL A 18 -24.55 6.79 39.72
C VAL A 18 -24.97 6.94 38.25
N ALA A 19 -25.83 7.91 37.94
CA ALA A 19 -26.24 8.17 36.56
C ALA A 19 -25.05 8.60 35.69
N LEU A 20 -24.17 9.45 36.20
CA LEU A 20 -22.95 9.84 35.51
C LEU A 20 -22.00 8.65 35.30
N GLY A 21 -21.84 7.80 36.32
CA GLY A 21 -21.04 6.57 36.22
C GLY A 21 -21.60 5.60 35.18
N LEU A 22 -22.92 5.45 35.10
CA LEU A 22 -23.59 4.63 34.08
C LEU A 22 -23.44 5.21 32.67
N VAL A 23 -23.54 6.54 32.53
CA VAL A 23 -23.30 7.21 31.24
C VAL A 23 -21.84 7.03 30.81
N VAL A 24 -20.88 7.17 31.71
CA VAL A 24 -19.46 6.89 31.41
C VAL A 24 -19.27 5.43 31.02
N LEU A 25 -19.91 4.48 31.72
CA LEU A 25 -19.82 3.06 31.37
C LEU A 25 -20.43 2.74 30.00
N LEU A 26 -21.49 3.44 29.61
CA LEU A 26 -22.15 3.31 28.30
C LEU A 26 -21.36 4.00 27.17
N LEU A 27 -20.58 5.04 27.49
CA LEU A 27 -19.73 5.76 26.54
C LEU A 27 -18.34 5.13 26.37
N VAL A 28 -17.83 4.44 27.40
CA VAL A 28 -16.60 3.66 27.32
C VAL A 28 -16.91 2.37 26.57
N ARG A 29 -16.77 2.42 25.25
CA ARG A 29 -16.69 1.18 24.46
C ARG A 29 -15.47 0.41 24.95
N PRO A 30 -15.59 -0.88 25.32
CA PRO A 30 -14.42 -1.71 25.54
C PRO A 30 -13.54 -1.58 24.29
N GLY A 31 -12.28 -1.19 24.49
CA GLY A 31 -11.32 -1.12 23.40
C GLY A 31 -11.37 -2.45 22.66
N GLN A 32 -11.50 -2.41 21.33
CA GLN A 32 -11.42 -3.64 20.54
C GLN A 32 -10.16 -4.37 21.00
N PRO A 33 -10.24 -5.67 21.33
CA PRO A 33 -9.05 -6.42 21.66
C PRO A 33 -8.05 -6.18 20.54
N ALA A 34 -6.81 -5.85 20.92
CA ALA A 34 -5.74 -5.68 19.95
C ALA A 34 -5.78 -6.90 19.03
N GLY A 35 -5.87 -6.65 17.72
CA GLY A 35 -5.84 -7.72 16.74
C GLY A 35 -4.60 -8.60 16.96
N PRO A 36 -4.59 -9.82 16.39
CA PRO A 36 -3.38 -10.64 16.42
C PRO A 36 -2.18 -9.78 15.98
N LEU A 37 -1.07 -9.88 16.72
CA LEU A 37 0.15 -9.17 16.39
C LEU A 37 0.50 -9.45 14.91
N PRO A 38 0.88 -8.42 14.13
CA PRO A 38 1.29 -8.64 12.76
C PRO A 38 2.45 -9.65 12.72
N HIS A 39 2.44 -10.52 11.70
CA HIS A 39 3.52 -11.48 11.51
C HIS A 39 4.85 -10.73 11.44
N PRO A 40 5.93 -11.15 12.12
CA PRO A 40 7.17 -10.37 12.23
C PRO A 40 7.89 -10.12 10.89
N LEU A 41 7.47 -10.81 9.83
CA LEU A 41 7.95 -10.64 8.46
C LEU A 41 7.03 -9.77 7.58
N LEU A 42 5.95 -9.23 8.15
CA LEU A 42 5.05 -8.29 7.49
C LEU A 42 5.27 -6.90 8.07
N ALA A 43 5.15 -5.89 7.20
CA ALA A 43 5.07 -4.51 7.66
C ALA A 43 3.82 -4.29 8.53
N ASP A 44 3.77 -3.21 9.31
CA ASP A 44 2.67 -2.90 10.24
C ASP A 44 1.26 -2.91 9.59
N LEU A 45 1.18 -2.55 8.30
CA LEU A 45 -0.05 -2.61 7.48
C LEU A 45 0.05 -3.64 6.35
N GLY A 46 1.08 -4.48 6.37
CA GLY A 46 1.34 -5.50 5.36
C GLY A 46 0.32 -6.63 5.45
N GLN A 47 -0.23 -7.02 4.31
CA GLN A 47 -1.02 -8.24 4.19
C GLN A 47 -0.12 -9.39 3.75
N ALA A 48 -0.43 -10.60 4.20
CA ALA A 48 0.24 -11.79 3.69
C ALA A 48 0.05 -11.87 2.16
N PRO A 49 1.12 -11.99 1.36
CA PRO A 49 1.02 -12.11 -0.07
C PRO A 49 0.23 -13.35 -0.46
N ARG A 50 -0.67 -13.21 -1.44
CA ARG A 50 -1.43 -14.33 -2.02
C ARG A 50 -0.62 -15.01 -3.11
N TRP A 51 0.38 -15.79 -2.72
CA TRP A 51 1.31 -16.40 -3.68
C TRP A 51 0.66 -17.24 -4.77
N ALA A 52 -0.47 -17.89 -4.50
CA ALA A 52 -1.25 -18.64 -5.49
C ALA A 52 -1.67 -17.79 -6.71
N ASP A 53 -1.75 -16.46 -6.57
CA ASP A 53 -2.02 -15.56 -7.68
C ASP A 53 -0.95 -15.62 -8.79
N LEU A 54 0.24 -16.16 -8.52
CA LEU A 54 1.27 -16.34 -9.55
C LEU A 54 0.93 -17.45 -10.56
N GLN A 55 0.05 -18.39 -10.21
CA GLN A 55 -0.36 -19.49 -11.11
C GLN A 55 -1.00 -19.00 -12.41
N LYS A 56 -1.56 -17.79 -12.43
CA LYS A 56 -2.09 -17.17 -13.66
C LYS A 56 -1.02 -16.92 -14.73
N TYR A 57 0.26 -17.00 -14.37
CA TYR A 57 1.40 -16.87 -15.27
C TYR A 57 1.96 -18.22 -15.73
N ASP A 58 1.35 -19.35 -15.34
CA ASP A 58 1.74 -20.68 -15.83
C ASP A 58 1.66 -20.73 -17.36
N GLY A 59 2.78 -21.15 -17.96
CA GLY A 59 2.91 -21.29 -19.39
C GLY A 59 3.00 -19.97 -20.14
N VAL A 60 3.29 -18.84 -19.49
CA VAL A 60 3.44 -17.53 -20.16
C VAL A 60 4.84 -17.36 -20.78
N LEU A 61 5.89 -17.66 -20.01
CA LEU A 61 7.28 -17.51 -20.45
C LEU A 61 7.92 -18.88 -20.64
N THR A 62 8.72 -19.05 -21.69
CA THR A 62 9.68 -20.16 -21.73
C THR A 62 10.79 -19.93 -20.69
N ARG A 63 11.53 -20.98 -20.34
CA ARG A 63 12.69 -20.87 -19.44
C ARG A 63 13.69 -19.81 -19.93
N ALA A 64 14.05 -19.86 -21.22
CA ALA A 64 15.00 -18.93 -21.81
C ALA A 64 14.52 -17.47 -21.74
N GLN A 65 13.21 -17.22 -21.95
CA GLN A 65 12.63 -15.89 -21.82
C GLN A 65 12.66 -15.38 -20.37
N PHE A 66 12.35 -16.26 -19.41
CA PHE A 66 12.42 -15.93 -17.99
C PHE A 66 13.85 -15.57 -17.57
N GLU A 67 14.83 -16.42 -17.88
CA GLU A 67 16.23 -16.19 -17.51
C GLU A 67 16.79 -14.92 -18.17
N LYS A 68 16.45 -14.67 -19.44
CA LYS A 68 16.83 -13.44 -20.14
C LYS A 68 16.25 -12.21 -19.43
N ALA A 69 14.94 -12.20 -19.15
CA ALA A 69 14.30 -11.08 -18.47
C ALA A 69 14.89 -10.86 -17.07
N LEU A 70 15.14 -11.94 -16.33
CA LEU A 70 15.73 -11.88 -15.00
C LEU A 70 17.10 -11.18 -15.07
N ARG A 71 18.01 -11.66 -15.92
CA ARG A 71 19.40 -11.19 -16.01
C ARG A 71 19.57 -9.82 -16.67
N GLU A 72 18.74 -9.49 -17.65
CA GLU A 72 18.89 -8.24 -18.41
C GLU A 72 18.11 -7.07 -17.80
N VAL A 73 17.05 -7.33 -17.02
CA VAL A 73 16.13 -6.29 -16.54
C VAL A 73 16.10 -6.19 -15.02
N TYR A 74 16.01 -7.31 -14.31
CA TYR A 74 15.63 -7.29 -12.89
C TYR A 74 16.80 -7.47 -11.93
N VAL A 75 17.83 -8.23 -12.30
CA VAL A 75 18.97 -8.47 -11.41
C VAL A 75 20.27 -7.98 -12.01
N LEU A 76 21.10 -7.37 -11.17
CA LEU A 76 22.47 -6.99 -11.51
C LEU A 76 23.48 -8.10 -11.19
N ASN A 77 23.08 -9.09 -10.41
CA ASN A 77 23.90 -10.21 -9.92
C ASN A 77 23.04 -11.45 -9.66
N ASP A 78 23.65 -12.57 -9.28
CA ASP A 78 22.96 -13.85 -9.03
C ASP A 78 22.21 -13.89 -7.67
N ASN A 79 21.74 -12.75 -7.16
CA ASN A 79 20.99 -12.68 -5.89
C ASN A 79 19.47 -12.71 -6.13
N TRP A 80 18.93 -13.89 -6.44
CA TRP A 80 17.49 -14.10 -6.53
C TRP A 80 16.99 -15.14 -5.55
N HIS A 81 15.74 -14.98 -5.10
CA HIS A 81 15.06 -15.87 -4.15
C HIS A 81 14.13 -16.84 -4.88
N CYS A 82 14.67 -17.51 -5.90
CA CYS A 82 13.94 -18.53 -6.64
C CYS A 82 14.85 -19.64 -7.13
N THR A 83 14.29 -20.84 -7.21
CA THR A 83 14.92 -22.01 -7.83
C THR A 83 14.35 -22.21 -9.22
N VAL A 84 15.20 -22.30 -10.25
CA VAL A 84 14.81 -22.51 -11.65
C VAL A 84 15.17 -23.93 -12.07
N THR A 85 14.19 -24.67 -12.59
CA THR A 85 14.38 -25.98 -13.24
C THR A 85 14.10 -25.87 -14.74
N ASP A 86 14.14 -26.98 -15.47
CA ASP A 86 13.77 -26.99 -16.89
C ASP A 86 12.28 -26.69 -17.12
N GLU A 87 11.43 -27.04 -16.17
CA GLU A 87 9.98 -27.01 -16.30
C GLU A 87 9.31 -25.83 -15.58
N ALA A 88 9.96 -25.25 -14.57
CA ALA A 88 9.34 -24.24 -13.72
C ALA A 88 10.35 -23.35 -12.99
N VAL A 89 9.82 -22.26 -12.44
CA VAL A 89 10.47 -21.50 -11.38
C VAL A 89 9.68 -21.66 -10.08
N THR A 90 10.39 -21.86 -8.97
CA THR A 90 9.82 -21.88 -7.62
C THR A 90 10.26 -20.62 -6.89
N ILE A 91 9.32 -19.76 -6.53
CA ILE A 91 9.57 -18.56 -5.74
C ILE A 91 9.58 -18.95 -4.26
N GLU A 92 10.67 -18.64 -3.57
CA GLU A 92 10.85 -19.02 -2.17
C GLU A 92 10.56 -17.83 -1.27
N SER A 93 9.81 -18.06 -0.19
CA SER A 93 9.53 -17.06 0.82
C SER A 93 9.45 -17.71 2.20
N ALA A 94 10.00 -17.04 3.22
CA ALA A 94 9.81 -17.45 4.60
C ALA A 94 8.32 -17.42 5.03
N LEU A 95 7.48 -16.63 4.33
CA LEU A 95 6.03 -16.60 4.53
C LEU A 95 5.28 -17.75 3.82
N GLN A 96 5.95 -18.51 2.96
CA GLN A 96 5.38 -19.67 2.26
C GLN A 96 6.42 -20.80 2.16
N PRO A 97 6.57 -21.60 3.23
CA PRO A 97 7.40 -22.79 3.19
C PRO A 97 6.99 -23.73 2.04
N GLY A 98 7.95 -24.21 1.27
CA GLY A 98 7.73 -24.99 0.05
C GLY A 98 7.61 -24.16 -1.24
N GLY A 99 7.47 -22.83 -1.11
CA GLY A 99 7.49 -21.90 -2.22
C GLY A 99 6.27 -21.98 -3.14
N GLN A 100 6.22 -21.07 -4.11
CA GLN A 100 5.20 -21.02 -5.16
C GLN A 100 5.81 -21.41 -6.49
N VAL A 101 5.30 -22.48 -7.08
CA VAL A 101 5.74 -22.95 -8.41
C VAL A 101 4.96 -22.21 -9.50
N VAL A 102 5.67 -21.76 -10.54
CA VAL A 102 5.12 -21.23 -11.79
C VAL A 102 5.77 -21.97 -12.96
N ARG A 103 4.95 -22.62 -13.80
CA ARG A 103 5.44 -23.49 -14.88
C ARG A 103 5.83 -22.71 -16.13
N PHE A 104 6.91 -23.11 -16.79
CA PHE A 104 7.31 -22.54 -18.06
C PHE A 104 6.43 -23.00 -19.22
N ALA A 105 6.36 -22.15 -20.23
CA ALA A 105 5.76 -22.46 -21.52
C ALA A 105 6.61 -23.49 -22.27
N ARG A 106 5.95 -24.38 -23.00
CA ARG A 106 6.59 -25.11 -24.10
C ARG A 106 6.71 -24.18 -25.31
N GLU A 107 7.73 -24.33 -26.14
CA GLU A 107 8.09 -23.34 -27.18
C GLU A 107 6.96 -22.95 -28.14
N ALA A 108 6.00 -23.85 -28.42
CA ALA A 108 4.86 -23.60 -29.30
C ALA A 108 3.53 -23.29 -28.57
N GLY A 109 3.54 -23.11 -27.25
CA GLY A 109 2.33 -23.07 -26.41
C GLY A 109 2.28 -21.94 -25.38
N ALA A 110 3.02 -20.84 -25.61
CA ALA A 110 3.04 -19.71 -24.68
C ALA A 110 1.66 -19.04 -24.58
N ARG A 111 1.14 -18.95 -23.36
CA ARG A 111 -0.10 -18.26 -23.03
C ARG A 111 0.17 -16.76 -22.95
N HIS A 112 -0.87 -15.97 -23.19
CA HIS A 112 -0.79 -14.54 -22.93
C HIS A 112 -0.88 -14.26 -21.43
N PRO A 113 -0.04 -13.35 -20.90
CA PRO A 113 -0.18 -12.93 -19.51
C PRO A 113 -1.54 -12.23 -19.31
N PRO A 114 -2.14 -12.34 -18.11
CA PRO A 114 -3.32 -11.57 -17.79
C PRO A 114 -3.03 -10.08 -17.92
N ARG A 115 -3.93 -9.38 -18.61
CA ARG A 115 -3.79 -7.95 -18.91
C ARG A 115 -4.82 -7.17 -18.09
N TYR A 116 -4.34 -6.28 -17.21
CA TYR A 116 -5.17 -5.42 -16.36
C TYR A 116 -5.27 -3.97 -16.88
N TRP A 117 -4.78 -3.74 -18.10
CA TRP A 117 -4.73 -2.43 -18.74
C TRP A 117 -5.13 -2.54 -20.21
N ARG A 118 -5.55 -1.42 -20.81
CA ARG A 118 -5.88 -1.35 -22.24
C ARG A 118 -4.84 -0.51 -22.97
N PRO A 119 -4.32 -0.94 -24.12
CA PRO A 119 -3.46 -0.09 -24.94
C PRO A 119 -4.25 1.12 -25.44
N ALA A 120 -3.54 2.20 -25.76
CA ALA A 120 -4.16 3.47 -26.18
C ALA A 120 -5.13 3.29 -27.36
N GLY A 121 -4.79 2.44 -28.34
CA GLY A 121 -5.66 2.16 -29.50
C GLY A 121 -6.94 1.38 -29.19
N GLN A 122 -7.09 0.83 -27.99
CA GLN A 122 -8.33 0.19 -27.51
C GLN A 122 -9.17 1.12 -26.64
N LEU A 123 -8.73 2.35 -26.40
CA LEU A 123 -9.50 3.36 -25.69
C LEU A 123 -10.45 4.06 -26.68
N PRO A 124 -11.68 4.39 -26.27
CA PRO A 124 -12.56 5.21 -27.10
C PRO A 124 -11.93 6.60 -27.33
N PRO A 125 -12.25 7.26 -28.45
CA PRO A 125 -11.78 8.62 -28.68
C PRO A 125 -12.29 9.56 -27.57
N ALA A 126 -11.41 10.44 -27.11
CA ALA A 126 -11.77 11.42 -26.10
C ALA A 126 -12.69 12.50 -26.70
N PRO A 127 -13.68 13.02 -25.95
CA PRO A 127 -14.49 14.17 -26.36
C PRO A 127 -13.62 15.41 -26.63
N ALA A 128 -14.09 16.28 -27.52
CA ALA A 128 -13.41 17.53 -27.83
C ALA A 128 -13.20 18.37 -26.55
N GLY A 129 -11.97 18.85 -26.33
CA GLY A 129 -11.61 19.64 -25.15
C GLY A 129 -11.47 18.84 -23.83
N GLN A 130 -11.72 17.52 -23.83
CA GLN A 130 -11.59 16.67 -22.65
C GLN A 130 -10.72 15.44 -22.92
N PRO A 131 -9.42 15.62 -23.21
CA PRO A 131 -8.54 14.53 -23.67
C PRO A 131 -8.36 13.37 -22.67
N LEU A 132 -8.67 13.59 -21.39
CA LEU A 132 -8.52 12.61 -20.32
C LEU A 132 -9.85 12.00 -19.86
N HIS A 133 -10.97 12.36 -20.50
CA HIS A 133 -12.29 11.91 -20.11
C HIS A 133 -12.37 10.37 -20.09
N GLY A 134 -12.89 9.80 -18.99
CA GLY A 134 -13.08 8.36 -18.84
C GLY A 134 -11.81 7.56 -18.54
N LEU A 135 -10.65 8.22 -18.40
CA LEU A 135 -9.42 7.59 -17.93
C LEU A 135 -9.39 7.54 -16.41
N ARG A 136 -8.80 6.46 -15.86
CA ARG A 136 -8.45 6.38 -14.44
C ARG A 136 -6.97 6.73 -14.33
N ILE A 137 -6.68 7.86 -13.70
CA ILE A 137 -5.31 8.36 -13.55
C ILE A 137 -4.86 8.12 -12.11
N ALA A 138 -3.78 7.38 -11.94
CA ALA A 138 -3.09 7.26 -10.66
C ALA A 138 -1.97 8.30 -10.61
N ILE A 139 -1.91 9.07 -9.53
CA ILE A 139 -0.83 10.02 -9.26
C ILE A 139 -0.04 9.46 -8.08
N ASP A 140 1.23 9.16 -8.30
CA ASP A 140 2.13 8.61 -7.28
C ASP A 140 3.18 9.67 -6.89
N PRO A 141 2.97 10.41 -5.79
CA PRO A 141 3.98 11.32 -5.27
C PRO A 141 5.11 10.51 -4.62
N GLY A 142 6.15 10.24 -5.40
CA GLY A 142 7.32 9.50 -4.92
C GLY A 142 8.06 10.24 -3.80
N HIS A 143 8.85 9.46 -3.05
CA HIS A 143 9.71 9.89 -1.93
C HIS A 143 9.00 10.30 -0.64
N LEU A 144 9.74 10.24 0.46
CA LEU A 144 9.27 10.68 1.78
C LEU A 144 9.63 12.16 2.00
N GLY A 145 8.63 12.94 2.39
CA GLY A 145 8.76 14.35 2.73
C GLY A 145 8.95 14.61 4.23
N GLY A 146 8.90 15.89 4.61
CA GLY A 146 8.93 16.33 6.01
C GLY A 146 10.17 15.88 6.78
N GLU A 147 9.96 15.38 8.01
CA GLU A 147 11.03 14.95 8.92
C GLU A 147 11.84 13.75 8.38
N TRP A 148 11.24 12.96 7.48
CA TRP A 148 11.86 11.77 6.90
C TRP A 148 12.69 12.07 5.65
N ALA A 149 12.60 13.28 5.08
CA ALA A 149 13.29 13.62 3.83
C ALA A 149 14.82 13.46 3.90
N ARG A 150 15.41 13.64 5.09
CA ARG A 150 16.85 13.43 5.31
C ARG A 150 17.25 11.95 5.26
N MET A 151 16.37 11.05 5.70
CA MET A 151 16.64 9.60 5.68
C MET A 151 16.76 9.07 4.26
N GLU A 152 16.00 9.63 3.31
CA GLU A 152 16.07 9.23 1.90
C GLU A 152 17.20 9.89 1.12
N GLU A 153 18.01 10.75 1.77
CA GLU A 153 19.03 11.57 1.11
C GLU A 153 18.46 12.45 -0.03
N ARG A 154 17.14 12.71 -0.02
CA ARG A 154 16.42 13.57 -0.99
C ARG A 154 16.07 14.93 -0.38
N TRP A 155 17.01 15.47 0.37
CA TRP A 155 16.92 16.75 1.08
C TRP A 155 18.17 17.57 0.81
N TYR A 156 18.02 18.83 0.43
CA TYR A 156 19.15 19.72 0.14
C TYR A 156 18.87 21.16 0.60
N ARG A 157 19.90 21.83 1.14
CA ARG A 157 19.84 23.23 1.58
C ARG A 157 21.11 23.97 1.16
N ILE A 158 20.94 25.15 0.58
CA ILE A 158 22.03 26.09 0.29
C ILE A 158 22.00 27.20 1.34
N GLY A 159 23.09 27.37 2.09
CA GLY A 159 23.22 28.43 3.09
C GLY A 159 22.07 28.41 4.09
N ASP A 160 21.38 29.55 4.24
CA ASP A 160 20.25 29.72 5.16
C ASP A 160 18.86 29.61 4.53
N ALA A 161 18.78 29.15 3.28
CA ALA A 161 17.50 28.95 2.60
C ALA A 161 16.66 27.82 3.25
N SER A 162 15.35 27.87 3.01
CA SER A 162 14.49 26.73 3.28
C SER A 162 14.98 25.51 2.49
N PRO A 163 15.01 24.32 3.10
CA PRO A 163 15.44 23.15 2.40
C PRO A 163 14.47 22.75 1.30
N VAL A 164 15.03 22.19 0.23
CA VAL A 164 14.29 21.51 -0.83
C VAL A 164 14.21 20.04 -0.45
N ALA A 165 12.99 19.54 -0.30
CA ALA A 165 12.69 18.14 -0.04
C ALA A 165 11.86 17.58 -1.20
N GLU A 166 12.35 16.54 -1.86
CA GLU A 166 11.71 15.97 -3.05
C GLU A 166 10.29 15.49 -2.77
N GLY A 167 10.10 14.69 -1.70
CA GLY A 167 8.80 14.16 -1.31
C GLY A 167 7.74 15.23 -1.00
N ASP A 168 8.15 16.37 -0.44
CA ASP A 168 7.23 17.49 -0.20
C ASP A 168 6.79 18.15 -1.51
N MET A 169 7.71 18.31 -2.45
CA MET A 169 7.44 18.92 -3.76
C MET A 169 6.56 18.01 -4.63
N THR A 170 6.85 16.72 -4.68
CA THR A 170 6.05 15.74 -5.46
C THR A 170 4.64 15.63 -4.90
N LEU A 171 4.47 15.55 -3.57
CA LEU A 171 3.17 15.53 -2.91
C LEU A 171 2.39 16.84 -3.15
N ARG A 172 3.04 17.99 -3.03
CA ARG A 172 2.41 19.28 -3.32
C ARG A 172 1.94 19.36 -4.77
N THR A 173 2.78 18.91 -5.70
CA THR A 173 2.44 18.88 -7.14
C THR A 173 1.26 17.95 -7.39
N ALA A 174 1.26 16.74 -6.82
CA ALA A 174 0.16 15.79 -6.92
C ALA A 174 -1.17 16.37 -6.44
N ARG A 175 -1.17 17.07 -5.30
CA ARG A 175 -2.37 17.75 -4.75
C ARG A 175 -2.88 18.87 -5.65
N LEU A 176 -2.00 19.56 -6.39
CA LEU A 176 -2.40 20.57 -7.36
C LEU A 176 -2.94 19.96 -8.66
N LEU A 177 -2.41 18.81 -9.08
CA LEU A 177 -2.84 18.09 -10.27
C LEU A 177 -4.18 17.37 -10.06
N GLN A 178 -4.39 16.76 -8.90
CA GLN A 178 -5.59 15.96 -8.61
C GLN A 178 -6.92 16.66 -8.95
N PRO A 179 -7.18 17.95 -8.58
CA PRO A 179 -8.43 18.61 -8.93
C PRO A 179 -8.51 19.12 -10.39
N ARG A 180 -7.42 18.99 -11.16
CA ARG A 180 -7.32 19.47 -12.55
C ARG A 180 -7.38 18.35 -13.60
N LEU A 181 -7.35 17.10 -13.16
CA LEU A 181 -7.40 15.88 -13.98
C LEU A 181 -8.78 15.23 -13.86
#